data_AF-J9E171-F1
#
_entry.id   AF-J9E171-F1
#
_cell.length_a   1.000
_cell.length_b   1.000
_cell.length_c   1.000
_cell.angle_alpha   90.00
_cell.angle_beta   90.00
_cell.angle_gamma   90.00
#
_symmetry.space_group_name_H-M   'P 1'
#
loop_
_entity.id
_entity.type
_entity.pdbx_description
1 polymer ?
#
loop_
_entity_poly.entity_id
_entity_poly.type
_entity_poly.pdbx_seq_one_letter_code
_entity_poly.pdbx_strand_id
1 'polypeptide(L)' 'MGDLSMKIMEMKIGSFLIACRFPLPPPPSEGNTQWLLLCTIGNCFDRVWLYEKIR' A
#
# COMPACT_ATOMS: atom_id res chain seq x y z
N MET A 1 10.89 -12.10 -3.01
CA MET A 1 9.90 -11.14 -2.47
C MET A 1 10.49 -9.74 -2.21
N GLY A 2 11.74 -9.45 -2.61
CA GLY A 2 12.33 -8.09 -2.51
C GLY A 2 11.99 -7.16 -3.68
N ASP A 3 11.49 -7.68 -4.80
CA ASP A 3 11.22 -6.88 -6.00
C ASP A 3 9.90 -6.10 -5.95
N LEU A 4 8.94 -6.56 -5.15
CA LEU A 4 7.63 -5.93 -5.09
C LEU A 4 7.70 -4.56 -4.40
N SER A 5 8.50 -4.43 -3.35
CA SER A 5 8.73 -3.16 -2.66
C SER A 5 9.37 -2.12 -3.59
N MET A 6 10.37 -2.52 -4.39
CA MET A 6 10.98 -1.63 -5.40
C MET A 6 9.95 -1.17 -6.43
N LYS A 7 9.17 -2.09 -7.02
CA LYS A 7 8.16 -1.72 -8.02
C LYS A 7 7.07 -0.79 -7.45
N ILE A 8 6.68 -0.98 -6.19
CA ILE A 8 5.74 -0.10 -5.50
C ILE A 8 6.35 1.29 -5.29
N MET A 9 7.64 1.38 -4.98
CA MET A 9 8.36 2.66 -4.89
C MET A 9 8.55 3.35 -6.25
N GLU A 10 8.58 2.62 -7.36
CA GLU A 10 8.70 3.19 -8.72
C GLU A 10 7.36 3.69 -9.31
N MET A 11 6.22 3.37 -8.68
CA MET A 11 4.91 3.85 -9.14
C MET A 11 4.84 5.38 -9.18
N LYS A 12 4.01 5.95 -10.07
CA LYS A 12 3.85 7.41 -10.17
C LYS A 12 2.99 7.95 -9.03
N ILE A 13 3.22 9.21 -8.62
CA ILE A 13 2.30 9.94 -7.74
C ILE A 13 0.91 9.99 -8.38
N GLY A 14 -0.14 9.80 -7.59
CA GLY A 14 -1.53 9.63 -8.05
C GLY A 14 -1.87 8.20 -8.51
N SER A 15 -0.93 7.26 -8.40
CA SER A 15 -1.23 5.84 -8.67
C SER A 15 -2.00 5.22 -7.51
N PHE A 16 -2.87 4.27 -7.82
CA PHE A 16 -3.63 3.53 -6.82
C PHE A 16 -3.07 2.11 -6.67
N LEU A 17 -3.08 1.61 -5.43
CA LEU A 17 -2.68 0.25 -5.10
C LEU A 17 -3.79 -0.43 -4.31
N ILE A 18 -4.11 -1.66 -4.70
CA ILE A 18 -5.06 -2.52 -4.00
C ILE A 18 -4.28 -3.67 -3.36
N ALA A 19 -4.38 -3.81 -2.05
CA ALA A 19 -3.80 -4.93 -1.33
C ALA A 19 -4.93 -5.86 -0.83
N CYS A 20 -4.93 -7.13 -1.27
CA CYS A 20 -6.07 -8.05 -1.06
C CYS A 20 -5.84 -9.13 0.00
N ARG A 21 -4.65 -9.18 0.62
CA ARG A 21 -4.27 -10.27 1.54
C ARG A 21 -3.68 -9.74 2.84
N PHE A 22 -2.86 -8.71 2.75
CA PHE A 22 -2.23 -8.05 3.88
C PHE A 22 -2.18 -6.55 3.57
N PRO A 23 -2.30 -5.67 4.58
CA PRO A 23 -2.03 -4.26 4.37
C PRO A 23 -0.55 -4.10 3.98
N LEU A 24 -0.23 -2.99 3.30
CA LEU A 24 1.17 -2.60 3.16
C LEU A 24 1.82 -2.55 4.55
N PRO A 25 3.00 -3.16 4.75
CA PRO A 25 3.62 -3.16 6.06
C PRO A 25 3.88 -1.71 6.49
N PRO A 26 3.57 -1.35 7.75
CA PRO A 26 4.07 -0.10 8.28
C PRO A 26 5.60 -0.15 8.21
N PRO A 27 6.23 0.90 7.68
CA PRO A 27 7.66 0.88 7.42
C PRO A 27 8.45 0.66 8.72
N PRO A 28 9.53 -0.14 8.68
CA PRO A 28 10.41 -0.29 9.81
C PRO A 28 11.07 1.06 10.10
N SER A 29 10.67 1.65 11.22
CA SER A 29 11.32 2.76 11.92
C SER A 29 11.40 4.14 11.26
N GLU A 30 11.21 4.31 9.94
CA GLU A 30 11.21 5.65 9.31
C GLU A 30 10.19 5.76 8.15
N GLY A 31 9.00 6.28 8.46
CA GLY A 31 8.23 7.17 7.59
C GLY A 31 8.13 6.88 6.08
N ASN A 32 7.80 5.67 5.64
CA ASN A 32 7.28 5.44 4.28
C ASN A 32 5.90 6.09 4.11
N THR A 33 5.95 7.41 3.91
CA THR A 33 4.85 8.39 3.84
C THR A 33 4.28 8.50 2.41
N GLN A 34 4.64 7.56 1.54
CA GLN A 34 4.37 7.62 0.11
C GLN A 34 2.97 7.12 -0.25
N TRP A 35 2.38 6.25 0.56
CA TRP A 35 1.08 5.63 0.28
C TRP A 35 0.06 5.98 1.36
N LEU A 36 -0.99 6.69 0.97
CA LEU A 36 -2.11 7.04 1.82
C LEU A 36 -3.17 5.95 1.74
N LEU A 37 -3.55 5.36 2.88
CA LEU A 37 -4.71 4.46 2.95
C LEU A 37 -6.00 5.28 2.78
N LEU A 38 -6.72 5.06 1.68
CA LEU A 38 -7.97 5.74 1.39
C LEU A 38 -9.16 5.03 2.03
N CYS A 39 -9.24 3.71 1.85
CA CYS A 39 -10.33 2.93 2.42
C CYS A 39 -9.94 1.47 2.66
N THR A 40 -10.70 0.82 3.53
CA THR A 40 -10.66 -0.62 3.75
C THR A 40 -12.04 -1.18 3.42
N ILE A 41 -12.10 -2.19 2.57
CA ILE A 41 -13.34 -2.81 2.10
C ILE A 41 -13.34 -4.27 2.56
N GLY A 42 -14.48 -4.78 3.02
CA GLY A 42 -14.63 -6.17 3.47
C GLY A 42 -14.18 -6.41 4.91
N ASN A 43 -14.30 -7.65 5.37
CA ASN A 43 -13.96 -8.05 6.74
C ASN A 43 -13.14 -9.35 6.77
N CYS A 44 -12.31 -9.52 7.80
CA CYS A 44 -11.47 -10.71 7.99
C CYS A 44 -10.68 -11.12 6.72
N PHE A 45 -11.11 -12.19 6.02
CA PHE A 45 -10.38 -12.81 4.91
C PHE A 45 -10.61 -12.12 3.56
N ASP A 46 -11.74 -11.43 3.39
CA ASP A 46 -12.06 -10.62 2.21
C ASP A 46 -11.64 -9.16 2.37
N ARG A 47 -10.87 -8.85 3.41
CA ARG A 47 -10.41 -7.48 3.66
C ARG A 47 -9.41 -7.02 2.60
N VAL A 48 -9.71 -5.88 2.00
CA VAL A 48 -8.91 -5.21 0.98
C VAL A 48 -8.58 -3.79 1.44
N TRP A 49 -7.35 -3.34 1.17
CA TRP A 49 -6.89 -1.98 1.45
C TRP A 49 -6.61 -1.25 0.16
N LEU A 50 -7.22 -0.07 -0.01
CA LEU A 50 -6.99 0.82 -1.14
C LEU A 50 -6.06 1.95 -0.72
N TYR A 51 -4.97 2.10 -1.46
CA TYR A 51 -3.99 3.15 -1.24
C TYR A 51 -3.87 4.06 -2.46
N GLU A 52 -3.49 5.32 -2.21
CA GLU A 52 -3.06 6.28 -3.22
C GLU A 52 -1.62 6.70 -2.96
N LYS A 53 -0.81 6.78 -4.01
CA LYS A 53 0.56 7.29 -3.91
C LYS A 53 0.56 8.81 -3.85
N ILE A 54 0.92 9.36 -2.70
CA ILE A 54 0.95 10.80 -2.42
C ILE A 54 2.35 11.41 -2.44
N ARG A 55 3.42 10.60 -2.39
CA ARG A 55 4.83 11.03 -2.44
C ARG A 55 5.74 9.98 -3.07
#